data_AF-X6K0B4-F1
#
_entry.id   AF-X6K0B4-F1
#
_cell.length_a   1.000
_cell.length_b   1.000
_cell.length_c   1.000
_cell.angle_alpha   90.00
_cell.angle_beta   90.00
_cell.angle_gamma   90.00
#
_symmetry.space_group_name_H-M   'P 1'
#
loop_
_entity.id
_entity.type
_entity.pdbx_description
1 polymer ?
#
loop_
_entity_poly.entity_id
_entity_poly.type
_entity_poly.pdbx_seq_one_letter_code
_entity_poly.pdbx_strand_id
1 'polypeptide(L)' 'MVVGSTVLATVGREDGWWEAVVLAADPSSDRLTLSWRDWPNLPSFSTSRRRVALAAPSA' A
#
# COMPACT_ATOMS: atom_id res chain seq x y z
N MET A 1 -4.89 9.44 -3.50
CA MET A 1 -4.82 8.20 -2.70
C MET A 1 -5.23 8.53 -1.28
N VAL A 2 -6.27 7.88 -0.77
CA VAL A 2 -6.90 8.15 0.53
C VAL A 2 -6.91 6.88 1.39
N VAL A 3 -7.20 7.01 2.69
CA VAL A 3 -7.44 5.86 3.56
C VAL A 3 -8.55 4.98 2.97
N GLY A 4 -8.36 3.66 3.00
CA GLY A 4 -9.24 2.68 2.38
C GLY A 4 -8.99 2.41 0.90
N SER A 5 -8.12 3.19 0.23
CA SER A 5 -7.74 2.88 -1.17
C SER A 5 -6.92 1.59 -1.25
N THR A 6 -7.16 0.78 -2.28
CA THR A 6 -6.27 -0.32 -2.66
C THR A 6 -5.14 0.17 -3.54
N VAL A 7 -3.92 -0.28 -3.26
CA VAL A 7 -2.72 -0.04 -4.06
C VAL A 7 -1.90 -1.29 -4.21
N LEU A 8 -0.97 -1.28 -5.15
CA LEU A 8 0.06 -2.30 -5.25
C LEU A 8 1.27 -1.85 -4.42
N ALA A 9 1.77 -2.76 -3.58
CA ALA A 9 2.96 -2.57 -2.78
C ALA A 9 3.90 -3.77 -2.91
N THR A 10 5.18 -3.53 -2.65
CA THR A 10 6.22 -4.56 -2.55
C THR A 10 7.12 -4.27 -1.35
N VAL A 11 7.65 -5.31 -0.71
CA VAL A 11 8.55 -5.23 0.45
C VAL A 11 10.01 -5.56 0.11
N GLY A 12 10.34 -5.76 -1.17
CA GLY A 12 11.70 -6.08 -1.60
C GLY A 12 11.81 -6.21 -3.11
N ARG A 13 13.04 -6.24 -3.64
CA ARG A 13 13.24 -6.46 -5.09
C ARG A 13 12.87 -7.89 -5.53
N GLU A 14 12.97 -8.83 -4.59
CA GLU A 14 12.67 -10.25 -4.80
C GLU A 14 11.16 -10.53 -4.70
N ASP A 15 10.43 -9.65 -4.00
CA ASP A 15 8.99 -9.77 -3.79
C ASP A 15 8.21 -9.10 -4.93
N GLY A 16 7.23 -9.83 -5.45
CA GLY A 16 6.26 -9.30 -6.41
C GLY A 16 5.43 -8.12 -5.87
N TRP A 17 4.65 -7.53 -6.76
CA TRP A 17 3.67 -6.50 -6.39
C TRP A 17 2.37 -7.16 -5.95
N TRP A 18 1.90 -6.82 -4.76
CA TRP A 18 0.69 -7.36 -4.18
C TRP A 18 -0.24 -6.26 -3.69
N GLU A 19 -1.54 -6.56 -3.64
CA GLU A 19 -2.53 -5.59 -3.21
C GLU A 19 -2.47 -5.32 -1.70
N ALA A 20 -2.46 -4.04 -1.36
CA ALA A 20 -2.48 -3.54 0.00
C ALA A 20 -3.49 -2.41 0.14
N VAL A 21 -4.07 -2.29 1.33
CA VAL A 21 -5.04 -1.27 1.69
C VAL A 21 -4.36 -0.18 2.51
N VAL A 22 -4.64 1.09 2.18
CA VAL A 22 -4.15 2.24 2.94
C VAL A 22 -4.89 2.34 4.27
N LEU A 23 -4.18 2.11 5.37
CA LEU A 23 -4.72 2.30 6.72
C LEU A 23 -4.55 3.73 7.21
N ALA A 24 -3.44 4.37 6.85
CA ALA A 24 -3.18 5.78 7.17
C ALA A 24 -2.37 6.44 6.05
N ALA A 25 -2.70 7.70 5.77
CA ALA A 25 -1.97 8.56 4.86
C ALA A 25 -1.84 9.94 5.49
N ASP A 26 -0.61 10.34 5.81
CA ASP A 26 -0.33 11.68 6.30
C ASP A 26 -0.26 12.66 5.11
N PRO A 27 -1.06 13.74 5.08
CA PRO A 27 -1.02 14.72 4.00
C PRO A 27 0.28 15.52 3.96
N SER A 28 0.97 15.66 5.10
CA SER A 28 2.21 16.43 5.25
C SER A 28 3.46 15.57 5.09
N SER A 29 3.31 14.24 4.96
CA SER A 29 4.41 13.29 4.84
C SER A 29 4.28 12.41 3.60
N ASP A 30 5.41 11.89 3.16
CA ASP A 30 5.48 10.92 2.06
C ASP A 30 5.20 9.48 2.54
N ARG A 31 4.76 9.30 3.78
CA ARG A 31 4.59 7.99 4.41
C ARG A 31 3.15 7.49 4.37
N LEU A 32 3.00 6.22 4.05
CA LEU A 32 1.76 5.45 4.12
C LEU A 32 1.91 4.32 5.12
N THR A 33 0.84 4.00 5.84
CA THR A 33 0.71 2.74 6.57
C THR A 33 -0.25 1.86 5.80
N LEU A 34 0.19 0.64 5.48
CA LEU A 34 -0.50 -0.31 4.63
C LEU A 34 -0.73 -1.63 5.37
N SER A 35 -1.76 -2.36 4.95
CA SER A 35 -1.96 -3.77 5.30
C SER A 35 -2.23 -4.57 4.03
N TRP A 36 -1.73 -5.79 3.94
CA TRP A 36 -1.98 -6.66 2.79
C TRP A 36 -3.48 -7.00 2.71
N ARG A 37 -4.06 -6.85 1.51
CA ARG A 37 -5.51 -7.07 1.31
C ARG A 37 -5.90 -8.52 1.60
N ASP A 38 -5.13 -9.46 1.07
CA ASP A 38 -5.44 -10.89 1.15
C ASP A 38 -4.84 -11.57 2.40
N TRP A 39 -3.91 -10.90 3.08
CA TRP A 39 -3.26 -11.41 4.29
C TRP A 39 -3.33 -10.40 5.44
N PRO A 40 -4.54 -10.05 5.93
CA PRO A 40 -4.72 -9.02 6.96
C PRO A 40 -4.13 -9.41 8.33
N ASN A 41 -3.81 -10.70 8.54
CA ASN A 41 -3.15 -11.19 9.75
C ASN A 41 -1.64 -10.88 9.78
N LEU A 42 -1.04 -10.51 8.65
CA LEU A 42 0.35 -10.06 8.63
C LEU A 42 0.48 -8.64 9.22
N PRO A 43 1.64 -8.30 9.79
CA PRO A 43 1.86 -6.97 10.33
C PRO A 43 1.65 -5.88 9.27
N SER A 44 0.97 -4.80 9.65
CA SER A 44 0.96 -3.58 8.85
C SER A 44 2.37 -3.04 8.70
N PHE A 45 2.67 -2.45 7.56
CA PHE A 45 3.99 -1.91 7.26
C PHE A 45 3.89 -0.46 6.78
N SER A 46 5.00 0.27 6.90
CA SER A 46 5.10 1.64 6.43
C SER A 46 6.00 1.74 5.21
N THR A 47 5.56 2.50 4.21
CA THR A 47 6.36 2.76 3.01
C THR A 47 6.14 4.16 2.47
N SER A 48 6.98 4.56 1.51
CA SER A 48 6.84 5.84 0.79
C SER A 48 5.72 5.77 -0.23
N ARG A 49 4.97 6.86 -0.41
CA ARG A 49 3.97 7.02 -1.49
C ARG A 49 4.57 6.82 -2.88
N ARG A 50 5.89 7.01 -3.03
CA ARG A 50 6.62 6.81 -4.28
C ARG A 50 7.03 5.36 -4.53
N ARG A 51 6.88 4.49 -3.52
CA ARG A 51 7.17 3.05 -3.60
C ARG A 51 5.92 2.19 -3.78
N VAL A 52 4.76 2.81 -3.96
CA VAL A 52 3.51 2.13 -4.28
C VAL A 52 3.05 2.51 -5.68
N ALA A 53 2.32 1.61 -6.32
CA ALA A 53 1.66 1.88 -7.59
C ALA A 53 0.15 1.95 -7.38
N LEU A 54 -0.51 2.86 -8.09
CA LEU A 54 -1.97 2.90 -8.13
C LEU A 54 -2.45 1.70 -8.93
N ALA A 55 -3.38 0.93 -8.37
CA ALA A 55 -4.11 -0.05 -9.17
C ALA A 55 -4.87 0.73 -10.26
N ALA A 56 -4.78 0.26 -11.50
CA ALA A 56 -5.58 0.84 -12.57
C ALA A 56 -7.07 0.76 -12.18
N PRO A 57 -7.89 1.76 -12.52
CA PRO A 57 -9.32 1.64 -12.31
C PRO A 57 -9.82 0.42 -13.08
N SER A 58 -10.49 -0.50 -12.40
CA SER A 58 -11.22 -1.56 -13.08
C SER A 58 -12.31 -0.91 -13.93
N ALA A 59 -12.31 -1.23 -15.22
CA ALA A 59 -13.29 -0.77 -16.20
C ALA A 59 -14.69 -1.35 -15.91
#